data_AF-A0AAV1D623-F1
#
_entry.id   AF-A0AAV1D623-F1
#
_cell.length_a   1.000
_cell.length_b   1.000
_cell.length_c   1.000
_cell.angle_alpha   90.00
_cell.angle_beta   90.00
_cell.angle_gamma   90.00
#
_symmetry.space_group_name_H-M   'P 1'
#
loop_
_entity.id
_entity.type
_entity.pdbx_description
1 polymer ?
#
loop_
_entity_poly.entity_id
_entity_poly.type
_entity_poly.pdbx_seq_one_letter_code
_entity_poly.pdbx_strand_id
1 'polypeptide(L)'
;MTGLAIGVAGMTSGERALLHIGWELAYGEEGNFSFPNVPPKADILYEVELIGFDETKEGKSRGDMTVEERIGAADRRKMDGNALFKEEKLEEAMQQYEMAIAYMGDDFMFQLFGKYRDMALAVKNPCHLNMAACLIKLKRYDEAIGHCSLVLSEDENNVKALFRRGKARAELGQTDAAREDFQKARKFAPEDKAIAKELRLLAEHDKAVYQKQKELYKGLFGPRPEPKQTKTNILVLIWQWLVSLFHRLFRRESLKSD
;
A
#
# COMPACT_ATOMS: atom_id res chain seq x y z
N MET A 1 -13.34 -27.03 26.89
CA MET A 1 -12.86 -25.76 26.30
C MET A 1 -11.51 -26.08 25.67
N THR A 2 -11.28 -25.72 24.40
CA THR A 2 -10.01 -26.04 23.72
C THR A 2 -8.88 -25.16 24.25
N GLY A 3 -7.62 -25.61 24.13
CA GLY A 3 -6.45 -24.83 24.52
C GLY A 3 -6.38 -23.48 23.83
N LEU A 4 -6.86 -23.42 22.57
CA LEU A 4 -6.90 -22.18 21.80
C LEU A 4 -7.86 -21.17 22.45
N ALA A 5 -9.05 -21.61 22.83
CA ALA A 5 -10.02 -20.76 23.52
C ALA A 5 -9.49 -20.26 24.87
N ILE A 6 -8.76 -21.11 25.61
CA ILE A 6 -8.11 -20.73 26.88
C ILE A 6 -7.05 -19.65 26.63
N GLY A 7 -6.17 -19.84 25.64
CA GLY A 7 -5.13 -18.87 25.32
C GLY A 7 -5.71 -17.53 24.87
N VAL A 8 -6.70 -17.56 23.96
CA VAL A 8 -7.37 -16.35 23.47
C VAL A 8 -8.10 -15.60 24.59
N ALA A 9 -8.67 -16.30 25.58
CA ALA A 9 -9.35 -15.66 26.71
C ALA A 9 -8.42 -14.80 27.60
N GLY A 10 -7.10 -15.02 27.53
CA GLY A 10 -6.11 -14.21 28.24
C GLY A 10 -5.55 -13.03 27.42
N MET A 11 -5.90 -12.91 26.14
CA MET A 11 -5.35 -11.90 25.23
C MET A 11 -6.08 -10.56 25.33
N THR A 12 -5.37 -9.50 24.95
CA THR A 12 -5.89 -8.13 24.82
C THR A 12 -6.15 -7.74 23.35
N SER A 13 -7.03 -6.76 23.12
CA SER A 13 -7.33 -6.30 21.75
C SER A 13 -6.08 -5.73 21.08
N GLY A 14 -5.78 -6.18 19.86
CA GLY A 14 -4.56 -5.86 19.11
C GLY A 14 -3.33 -6.71 19.49
N GLU A 15 -3.46 -7.66 20.41
CA GLU A 15 -2.34 -8.52 20.82
C GLU A 15 -2.03 -9.60 19.78
N ARG A 16 -0.74 -9.81 19.53
CA ARG A 16 -0.22 -10.95 18.77
C ARG A 16 0.53 -11.89 19.70
N ALA A 17 0.11 -13.15 19.76
CA ALA A 17 0.68 -14.15 20.64
C ALA A 17 0.96 -15.45 19.90
N LEU A 18 2.02 -16.14 20.36
CA LEU A 18 2.34 -17.49 19.92
C LEU A 18 1.90 -18.47 21.02
N LEU A 19 0.88 -19.26 20.74
CA LEU A 19 0.29 -20.19 21.72
C LEU A 19 0.80 -21.61 21.47
N HIS A 20 1.52 -22.15 22.46
CA HIS A 20 1.95 -23.55 22.48
C HIS A 20 0.90 -24.38 23.20
N ILE A 21 0.27 -25.31 22.47
CA ILE A 21 -0.85 -26.11 22.98
C ILE A 21 -0.49 -27.58 22.90
N GLY A 22 -0.39 -28.22 24.07
CA GLY A 22 -0.22 -29.67 24.16
C GLY A 22 -1.38 -30.41 23.51
N TRP A 23 -1.11 -31.58 22.93
CA TRP A 23 -2.09 -32.38 22.21
C TRP A 23 -3.38 -32.65 23.02
N GLU A 24 -3.30 -32.70 24.35
CA GLU A 24 -4.44 -32.92 25.26
C GLU A 24 -5.49 -31.80 25.17
N LEU A 25 -5.06 -30.58 24.86
CA LEU A 25 -5.91 -29.40 24.71
C LEU A 25 -6.09 -29.00 23.24
N ALA A 26 -5.43 -29.69 22.31
CA ALA A 26 -5.57 -29.51 20.88
C ALA A 26 -6.53 -30.55 20.26
N TYR A 27 -6.02 -31.45 19.43
CA TYR A 27 -6.82 -32.46 18.70
C TYR A 27 -6.87 -33.84 19.38
N GLY A 28 -6.29 -33.98 20.57
CA GLY A 28 -6.39 -35.19 21.38
C GLY A 28 -5.70 -36.42 20.79
N GLU A 29 -6.12 -37.59 21.26
CA GLU A 29 -5.53 -38.86 20.83
C GLU A 29 -5.86 -39.23 19.38
N GLU A 30 -6.98 -38.74 18.85
CA GLU A 30 -7.46 -39.11 17.52
C GLU A 30 -6.88 -38.21 16.42
N GLY A 31 -6.48 -36.98 16.77
CA GLY A 31 -6.08 -35.98 15.78
C GLY A 31 -7.27 -35.45 14.98
N ASN A 32 -7.02 -34.96 13.77
CA ASN A 32 -8.05 -34.56 12.81
C ASN A 32 -7.64 -35.06 11.43
N PHE A 33 -8.38 -36.02 10.90
CA PHE A 33 -8.13 -36.56 9.56
C PHE A 33 -8.50 -35.57 8.44
N SER A 34 -9.44 -34.65 8.71
CA SER A 34 -9.89 -33.62 7.77
C SER A 34 -9.02 -32.36 7.85
N PHE A 35 -9.14 -31.42 6.92
CA PHE A 35 -8.37 -30.18 6.96
C PHE A 35 -8.74 -29.32 8.20
N PRO A 36 -7.76 -28.79 8.96
CA PRO A 36 -6.32 -29.07 8.84
C PRO A 36 -6.01 -30.49 9.31
N ASN A 37 -5.28 -31.26 8.48
CA ASN A 37 -4.92 -32.64 8.78
C ASN A 37 -3.87 -32.62 9.89
N VAL A 38 -4.26 -33.08 11.07
CA VAL A 38 -3.45 -33.09 12.28
C VAL A 38 -3.31 -34.54 12.76
N PRO A 39 -2.07 -35.04 12.90
CA PRO A 39 -1.85 -36.38 13.43
C PRO A 39 -2.39 -36.57 14.85
N PRO A 40 -2.75 -37.81 15.23
CA PRO A 40 -2.90 -38.22 16.62
C PRO A 40 -1.80 -37.67 17.55
N LYS A 41 -2.16 -37.15 18.72
CA LYS A 41 -1.22 -36.72 19.78
C LYS A 41 -0.20 -35.67 19.33
N ALA A 42 -0.57 -34.78 18.42
CA ALA A 42 0.27 -33.70 17.96
C ALA A 42 0.07 -32.41 18.79
N ASP A 43 1.17 -31.85 19.28
CA ASP A 43 1.20 -30.50 19.86
C ASP A 43 1.06 -29.45 18.76
N ILE A 44 0.30 -28.39 19.04
CA ILE A 44 0.00 -27.35 18.07
C ILE A 44 0.60 -26.02 18.49
N LEU A 45 1.17 -25.33 17.51
CA LEU A 45 1.65 -23.97 17.63
C LEU A 45 0.73 -23.04 16.85
N TYR A 46 0.00 -22.16 17.52
CA TYR A 46 -0.81 -21.13 16.87
C TYR A 46 -0.11 -19.77 16.92
N GLU A 47 0.00 -19.11 15.77
CA GLU A 47 0.20 -17.66 15.71
C GLU A 47 -1.18 -17.00 15.68
N VAL A 48 -1.52 -16.23 16.72
CA VAL A 48 -2.84 -15.62 16.89
C VAL A 48 -2.70 -14.11 16.99
N GLU A 49 -3.54 -13.40 16.23
CA GLU A 49 -3.77 -11.97 16.38
C GLU A 49 -5.21 -11.74 16.85
N LEU A 50 -5.37 -11.19 18.06
CA LEU A 50 -6.69 -10.84 18.58
C LEU A 50 -7.05 -9.44 18.09
N ILE A 51 -7.77 -9.34 16.96
CA ILE A 51 -8.19 -8.06 16.38
C ILE A 51 -9.02 -7.24 17.39
N GLY A 52 -9.96 -7.91 18.06
CA GLY A 52 -10.75 -7.34 19.14
C GLY A 52 -11.95 -8.21 19.50
N PHE A 53 -12.65 -7.84 20.57
CA PHE A 53 -13.83 -8.54 21.06
C PHE A 53 -14.93 -7.55 21.45
N ASP A 54 -16.16 -8.05 21.54
CA ASP A 54 -17.23 -7.32 22.19
C ASP A 54 -17.15 -7.62 23.69
N GLU A 55 -17.09 -6.59 24.55
CA GLU A 55 -17.40 -6.79 25.96
C GLU A 55 -18.85 -7.29 26.01
N THR A 56 -19.07 -8.51 26.48
CA THR A 56 -20.39 -9.11 26.61
C THR A 56 -21.17 -8.37 27.69
N LYS A 57 -21.67 -7.18 27.37
CA LYS A 57 -22.66 -6.49 28.19
C LYS A 57 -24.08 -6.78 27.72
N GLU A 58 -24.31 -7.22 26.46
CA GLU A 58 -25.68 -7.47 25.96
C GLU A 58 -25.80 -8.21 24.60
N GLY A 59 -24.78 -8.93 24.13
CA GLY A 59 -24.78 -9.54 22.79
C GLY A 59 -25.05 -11.05 22.76
N LYS A 60 -25.92 -11.50 21.85
CA LYS A 60 -25.96 -12.91 21.40
C LYS A 60 -24.63 -13.29 20.75
N SER A 61 -24.24 -14.57 20.76
CA SER A 61 -23.10 -15.04 19.96
C SER A 61 -23.37 -14.83 18.47
N ARG A 62 -22.33 -14.69 17.63
CA ARG A 62 -22.47 -14.56 16.16
C ARG A 62 -23.33 -15.68 15.54
N GLY A 63 -23.31 -16.88 16.11
CA GLY A 63 -24.10 -18.03 15.65
C GLY A 63 -25.58 -17.96 16.05
N ASP A 64 -25.92 -17.19 17.08
CA ASP A 64 -27.28 -17.09 17.62
C ASP A 64 -28.01 -15.83 17.12
N MET A 65 -27.32 -14.96 16.38
CA MET A 65 -27.89 -13.74 15.80
C MET A 65 -28.71 -14.07 14.54
N THR A 66 -29.84 -13.38 14.35
CA THR A 66 -30.50 -13.36 13.04
C THR A 66 -29.63 -12.61 12.02
N VAL A 67 -29.95 -12.74 10.72
CA VAL A 67 -29.25 -12.02 9.66
C VAL A 67 -29.28 -10.51 9.89
N GLU A 68 -30.45 -9.96 10.26
CA GLU A 68 -30.64 -8.54 10.52
C GLU A 68 -29.90 -8.08 11.78
N GLU A 69 -29.93 -8.86 12.86
CA GLU A 69 -29.18 -8.57 14.09
C GLU A 69 -27.67 -8.52 13.81
N ARG A 70 -27.17 -9.48 13.02
CA ARG A 70 -25.76 -9.59 12.68
C ARG A 70 -25.29 -8.45 11.77
N ILE A 71 -26.08 -8.10 10.74
CA ILE A 71 -25.80 -6.93 9.88
C ILE A 71 -25.88 -5.63 10.71
N GLY A 72 -26.84 -5.52 11.62
CA GLY A 72 -26.97 -4.36 12.52
C GLY A 72 -25.81 -4.23 13.51
N ALA A 73 -25.27 -5.35 14.01
CA ALA A 73 -24.05 -5.35 14.83
C ALA A 73 -22.84 -4.86 14.02
N ALA A 74 -22.68 -5.33 12.78
CA ALA A 74 -21.63 -4.86 11.89
C ALA A 74 -21.78 -3.35 11.57
N ASP A 75 -23.01 -2.87 11.35
CA ASP A 75 -23.26 -1.45 11.06
C ASP A 75 -22.89 -0.56 12.24
N ARG A 76 -23.17 -0.98 13.48
CA ARG A 76 -22.73 -0.27 14.69
C ARG A 76 -21.21 -0.13 14.73
N ARG A 77 -20.47 -1.23 14.53
CA ARG A 77 -18.99 -1.19 14.48
C ARG A 77 -18.47 -0.26 13.37
N LYS A 78 -19.11 -0.26 12.19
CA LYS A 78 -18.78 0.72 11.14
C LYS A 78 -18.98 2.17 11.61
N MET A 79 -20.05 2.46 12.35
CA MET A 79 -20.30 3.80 12.88
C MET A 79 -19.28 4.20 13.93
N ASP A 80 -18.88 3.28 14.81
CA ASP A 80 -17.82 3.51 15.80
C ASP A 80 -16.49 3.82 15.10
N GLY A 81 -16.14 3.04 14.07
CA GLY A 81 -14.97 3.32 13.22
C GLY A 81 -15.06 4.69 12.53
N ASN A 82 -16.24 5.10 12.06
CA ASN A 82 -16.43 6.43 11.48
C ASN A 82 -16.25 7.57 12.50
N ALA A 83 -16.59 7.35 13.77
CA ALA A 83 -16.34 8.32 14.83
C ALA A 83 -14.84 8.45 15.08
N LEU A 84 -14.13 7.33 15.26
CA LEU A 84 -12.68 7.30 15.45
C LEU A 84 -11.90 7.89 14.26
N PHE A 85 -12.37 7.65 13.03
CA PHE A 85 -11.78 8.23 11.83
C PHE A 85 -11.85 9.77 11.83
N LYS A 86 -12.95 10.35 12.33
CA LYS A 86 -13.10 11.80 12.48
C LYS A 86 -12.17 12.37 13.55
N GLU A 87 -11.87 11.58 14.59
CA GLU A 87 -10.88 11.90 15.63
C GLU A 87 -9.43 11.66 15.18
N GLU A 88 -9.20 11.24 13.93
CA GLU A 88 -7.88 10.88 13.37
C GLU A 88 -7.18 9.71 14.06
N LYS A 89 -7.91 8.91 14.85
CA LYS A 89 -7.44 7.64 15.42
C LYS A 89 -7.58 6.53 14.38
N LEU A 90 -6.68 6.53 13.40
CA LEU A 90 -6.81 5.72 12.20
C LEU A 90 -6.72 4.22 12.49
N GLU A 91 -5.78 3.79 13.32
CA GLU A 91 -5.57 2.38 13.68
C GLU A 91 -6.78 1.81 14.44
N GLU A 92 -7.30 2.55 15.42
CA GLU A 92 -8.50 2.16 16.16
C GLU A 92 -9.73 2.13 15.24
N ALA A 93 -9.86 3.10 14.33
CA ALA A 93 -10.92 3.10 13.32
C ALA A 93 -10.84 1.86 12.42
N MET A 94 -9.62 1.49 11.99
CA MET A 94 -9.36 0.30 11.19
C MET A 94 -9.78 -0.98 11.92
N GLN A 95 -9.46 -1.11 13.21
CA GLN A 95 -9.91 -2.25 14.02
C GLN A 95 -11.44 -2.36 14.05
N GLN A 96 -12.16 -1.25 14.20
CA GLN A 96 -13.63 -1.28 14.18
C GLN A 96 -14.20 -1.70 12.82
N TYR A 97 -13.62 -1.22 11.72
CA TYR A 97 -14.03 -1.66 10.37
C TYR A 97 -13.71 -3.13 10.12
N GLU A 98 -12.57 -3.61 10.59
CA GLU A 98 -12.18 -5.02 10.49
C GLU A 98 -13.13 -5.92 11.28
N MET A 99 -13.49 -5.51 12.50
CA MET A 99 -14.51 -6.21 13.28
C MET A 99 -15.86 -6.23 12.56
N ALA A 100 -16.29 -5.11 11.98
CA ALA A 100 -17.52 -5.06 11.17
C ALA A 100 -17.47 -6.05 9.99
N ILE A 101 -16.34 -6.11 9.28
CA ILE A 101 -16.12 -7.06 8.18
C ILE A 101 -16.14 -8.51 8.68
N ALA A 102 -15.54 -8.79 9.83
CA ALA A 102 -15.52 -10.13 10.42
C ALA A 102 -16.92 -10.62 10.82
N TYR A 103 -17.81 -9.72 11.22
CA TYR A 103 -19.24 -10.04 11.38
C TYR A 103 -19.86 -10.49 10.06
N MET A 104 -19.39 -10.01 8.91
CA MET A 104 -19.84 -10.36 7.56
C MET A 104 -18.78 -11.17 6.79
N GLY A 105 -18.14 -12.12 7.47
CA GLY A 105 -17.18 -13.05 6.86
C GLY A 105 -17.79 -13.90 5.73
N ASP A 106 -16.93 -14.56 4.96
CA ASP A 106 -17.32 -15.16 3.69
C ASP A 106 -18.32 -16.31 3.85
N ASP A 107 -18.20 -17.12 4.90
CA ASP A 107 -19.18 -18.18 5.24
C ASP A 107 -20.59 -17.62 5.43
N PHE A 108 -20.70 -16.46 6.11
CA PHE A 108 -21.98 -15.80 6.31
C PHE A 108 -22.49 -15.19 4.99
N MET A 109 -21.62 -14.51 4.24
CA MET A 109 -22.00 -13.87 2.98
C MET A 109 -22.45 -14.88 1.92
N PHE A 110 -21.84 -16.07 1.86
CA PHE A 110 -22.20 -17.12 0.92
C PHE A 110 -23.63 -17.65 1.12
N GLN A 111 -24.15 -17.55 2.35
CA GLN A 111 -25.51 -17.97 2.68
C GLN A 111 -26.57 -16.91 2.35
N LEU A 112 -26.17 -15.68 2.02
CA LEU A 112 -27.10 -14.57 1.78
C LEU A 112 -27.45 -14.43 0.30
N PHE A 113 -28.74 -14.19 0.03
CA PHE A 113 -29.27 -13.94 -1.30
C PHE A 113 -30.24 -12.77 -1.33
N GLY A 114 -30.38 -12.15 -2.51
CA GLY A 114 -31.29 -11.03 -2.76
C GLY A 114 -31.12 -9.90 -1.74
N LYS A 115 -32.24 -9.43 -1.19
CA LYS A 115 -32.30 -8.30 -0.25
C LYS A 115 -31.29 -8.40 0.89
N TYR A 116 -31.07 -9.60 1.45
CA TYR A 116 -30.17 -9.75 2.59
C TYR A 116 -28.70 -9.61 2.21
N ARG A 117 -28.32 -10.08 1.01
CA ARG A 117 -26.98 -9.88 0.47
C ARG A 117 -26.75 -8.39 0.20
N ASP A 118 -27.74 -7.71 -0.39
CA ASP A 118 -27.65 -6.28 -0.67
C ASP A 118 -27.51 -5.45 0.62
N MET A 119 -28.27 -5.80 1.66
CA MET A 119 -28.16 -5.20 2.99
C MET A 119 -26.77 -5.40 3.59
N ALA A 120 -26.21 -6.60 3.50
CA ALA A 120 -24.87 -6.88 4.03
C ALA A 120 -23.79 -6.13 3.23
N LEU A 121 -23.86 -6.12 1.89
CA LEU A 121 -22.92 -5.38 1.03
C LEU A 121 -22.99 -3.86 1.27
N ALA A 122 -24.18 -3.33 1.56
CA ALA A 122 -24.36 -1.92 1.91
C ALA A 122 -23.61 -1.51 3.21
N VAL A 123 -23.24 -2.48 4.05
CA VAL A 123 -22.38 -2.26 5.23
C VAL A 123 -20.93 -2.66 4.94
N LYS A 124 -20.69 -3.82 4.33
CA LYS A 124 -19.35 -4.38 4.07
C LYS A 124 -18.53 -3.50 3.12
N ASN A 125 -19.12 -3.02 2.02
CA ASN A 125 -18.41 -2.21 1.04
C ASN A 125 -17.92 -0.87 1.61
N PRO A 126 -18.75 -0.09 2.34
CA PRO A 126 -18.26 1.09 3.06
C PRO A 126 -17.14 0.81 4.06
N CYS A 127 -17.16 -0.33 4.76
CA CYS A 127 -16.08 -0.69 5.70
C CYS A 127 -14.75 -0.85 4.94
N HIS A 128 -14.72 -1.59 3.84
CA HIS A 128 -13.53 -1.73 2.99
C HIS A 128 -13.08 -0.39 2.41
N LEU A 129 -14.01 0.44 1.94
CA LEU A 129 -13.68 1.78 1.46
C LEU A 129 -13.02 2.59 2.58
N ASN A 130 -13.61 2.65 3.77
CA ASN A 130 -13.10 3.46 4.87
C ASN A 130 -11.75 2.92 5.38
N MET A 131 -11.57 1.60 5.39
CA MET A 131 -10.26 0.97 5.55
C MET A 131 -9.24 1.53 4.56
N ALA A 132 -9.55 1.52 3.26
CA ALA A 132 -8.67 2.07 2.25
C ALA A 132 -8.37 3.57 2.47
N ALA A 133 -9.33 4.35 2.97
CA ALA A 133 -9.09 5.75 3.32
C ALA A 133 -8.12 5.92 4.50
N CYS A 134 -8.23 5.08 5.54
CA CYS A 134 -7.28 5.05 6.66
C CYS A 134 -5.88 4.68 6.16
N LEU A 135 -5.78 3.60 5.39
CA LEU A 135 -4.50 3.12 4.86
C LEU A 135 -3.82 4.12 3.94
N ILE A 136 -4.57 4.85 3.10
CA ILE A 136 -4.02 5.94 2.30
C ILE A 136 -3.45 7.05 3.19
N LYS A 137 -4.14 7.43 4.28
CA LYS A 137 -3.62 8.41 5.24
C LYS A 137 -2.34 7.91 5.94
N LEU A 138 -2.27 6.61 6.23
CA LEU A 138 -1.10 5.92 6.80
C LEU A 138 0.00 5.57 5.77
N LYS A 139 -0.18 5.94 4.49
CA LYS A 139 0.74 5.63 3.38
C LYS A 139 0.96 4.13 3.14
N ARG A 140 0.03 3.27 3.58
CA ARG A 140 0.00 1.82 3.34
C ARG A 140 -0.78 1.53 2.05
N TYR A 141 -0.20 1.94 0.92
CA TYR A 141 -0.92 2.03 -0.35
C TYR A 141 -1.30 0.66 -0.95
N ASP A 142 -0.44 -0.34 -0.87
CA ASP A 142 -0.73 -1.68 -1.40
C ASP A 142 -1.97 -2.31 -0.74
N GLU A 143 -2.09 -2.17 0.58
CA GLU A 143 -3.23 -2.67 1.34
C GLU A 143 -4.52 -1.90 0.99
N ALA A 144 -4.41 -0.58 0.78
CA ALA A 144 -5.54 0.23 0.34
C ALA A 144 -6.05 -0.23 -1.05
N ILE A 145 -5.14 -0.59 -1.95
CA ILE A 145 -5.48 -1.15 -3.27
C ILE A 145 -6.21 -2.48 -3.13
N GLY A 146 -5.77 -3.34 -2.20
CA GLY A 146 -6.43 -4.61 -1.89
C GLY A 146 -7.89 -4.40 -1.49
N HIS A 147 -8.15 -3.55 -0.50
CA HIS A 147 -9.52 -3.26 -0.06
C HIS A 147 -10.38 -2.61 -1.13
N CYS A 148 -9.86 -1.68 -1.93
CA CYS A 148 -10.63 -1.12 -3.04
C CYS A 148 -10.95 -2.17 -4.11
N SER A 149 -10.03 -3.12 -4.35
CA SER A 149 -10.24 -4.17 -5.33
C SER A 149 -11.32 -5.17 -4.91
N LEU A 150 -11.44 -5.47 -3.60
CA LEU A 150 -12.55 -6.26 -3.05
C LEU A 150 -13.91 -5.59 -3.29
N VAL A 151 -14.00 -4.27 -3.18
CA VAL A 151 -15.25 -3.56 -3.49
C VAL A 151 -15.54 -3.60 -4.99
N LEU A 152 -14.51 -3.48 -5.82
CA LEU A 152 -14.63 -3.49 -7.27
C LEU A 152 -14.94 -4.87 -7.87
N SER A 153 -14.68 -5.96 -7.15
CA SER A 153 -15.14 -7.30 -7.57
C SER A 153 -16.65 -7.48 -7.40
N GLU A 154 -17.28 -6.75 -6.47
CA GLU A 154 -18.74 -6.75 -6.28
C GLU A 154 -19.42 -5.65 -7.11
N ASP A 155 -18.85 -4.44 -7.16
CA ASP A 155 -19.35 -3.30 -7.93
C ASP A 155 -18.18 -2.65 -8.70
N GLU A 156 -17.99 -3.08 -9.94
CA GLU A 156 -16.88 -2.62 -10.78
C GLU A 156 -16.92 -1.12 -11.15
N ASN A 157 -18.06 -0.47 -10.91
CA ASN A 157 -18.33 0.92 -11.27
C ASN A 157 -18.36 1.84 -10.04
N ASN A 158 -17.96 1.32 -8.88
CA ASN A 158 -17.92 2.08 -7.65
C ASN A 158 -16.91 3.24 -7.73
N VAL A 159 -17.41 4.46 -7.93
CA VAL A 159 -16.59 5.67 -8.13
C VAL A 159 -15.63 5.91 -6.95
N LYS A 160 -16.07 5.66 -5.72
CA LYS A 160 -15.24 5.86 -4.52
C LYS A 160 -14.09 4.85 -4.47
N ALA A 161 -14.34 3.59 -4.82
CA ALA A 161 -13.31 2.56 -4.87
C ALA A 161 -12.29 2.86 -5.97
N LEU A 162 -12.76 3.18 -7.18
CA LEU A 162 -11.89 3.57 -8.30
C LEU A 162 -11.01 4.77 -7.95
N PHE A 163 -11.60 5.81 -7.37
CA PHE A 163 -10.85 7.01 -6.97
C PHE A 163 -9.79 6.71 -5.90
N ARG A 164 -10.16 5.97 -4.84
CA ARG A 164 -9.21 5.63 -3.75
C ARG A 164 -8.10 4.71 -4.25
N ARG A 165 -8.41 3.71 -5.08
CA ARG A 165 -7.42 2.82 -5.71
C ARG A 165 -6.48 3.58 -6.63
N GLY A 166 -7.04 4.43 -7.50
CA GLY A 166 -6.25 5.28 -8.40
C GLY A 166 -5.30 6.20 -7.63
N LYS A 167 -5.76 6.79 -6.52
CA LYS A 167 -4.91 7.60 -5.65
C LYS A 167 -3.77 6.79 -5.03
N ALA A 168 -4.07 5.62 -4.46
CA ALA A 168 -3.04 4.76 -3.88
C ALA A 168 -2.00 4.30 -4.93
N ARG A 169 -2.46 3.95 -6.14
CA ARG A 169 -1.59 3.57 -7.28
C ARG A 169 -0.70 4.73 -7.74
N ALA A 170 -1.24 5.95 -7.78
CA ALA A 170 -0.48 7.14 -8.14
C ALA A 170 0.67 7.39 -7.15
N GLU A 171 0.42 7.23 -5.86
CA GLU A 171 1.44 7.38 -4.80
C GLU A 171 2.53 6.29 -4.89
N LEU A 172 2.19 5.09 -5.36
CA LEU A 172 3.15 4.01 -5.65
C LEU A 172 3.91 4.20 -6.99
N GLY A 173 3.63 5.27 -7.73
CA GLY A 173 4.23 5.51 -9.05
C GLY A 173 3.65 4.65 -10.18
N GLN A 174 2.56 3.91 -9.93
CA GLN A 174 1.83 3.13 -10.94
C GLN A 174 0.90 4.06 -11.76
N THR A 175 1.50 5.03 -12.46
CA THR A 175 0.79 6.15 -13.09
C THR A 175 -0.22 5.74 -14.16
N ASP A 176 0.09 4.71 -14.96
CA ASP A 176 -0.82 4.21 -16.00
C ASP A 176 -2.06 3.56 -15.40
N ALA A 177 -1.88 2.66 -14.42
CA ALA A 177 -2.98 2.01 -13.72
C ALA A 177 -3.83 3.01 -12.91
N ALA A 178 -3.20 4.02 -12.31
CA ALA A 178 -3.91 5.12 -11.66
C ALA A 178 -4.77 5.92 -12.63
N ARG A 179 -4.23 6.22 -13.82
CA ARG A 179 -4.95 6.93 -14.88
C ARG A 179 -6.17 6.15 -15.35
N GLU A 180 -6.04 4.84 -15.55
CA GLU A 180 -7.18 3.97 -15.92
C GLU A 180 -8.30 4.05 -14.87
N ASP A 181 -7.96 3.93 -13.59
CA ASP A 181 -8.93 4.02 -12.49
C ASP A 181 -9.64 5.37 -12.47
N PHE A 182 -8.89 6.48 -12.57
CA PHE A 182 -9.47 7.81 -12.59
C PHE A 182 -10.31 8.08 -13.85
N GLN A 183 -9.90 7.57 -15.00
CA GLN A 183 -10.69 7.68 -16.23
C GLN A 183 -11.99 6.89 -16.12
N LYS A 184 -11.96 5.67 -15.58
CA LYS A 184 -13.18 4.90 -15.31
C LYS A 184 -14.07 5.64 -14.32
N ALA A 185 -13.52 6.16 -13.23
CA ALA A 185 -14.27 6.95 -12.25
C ALA A 185 -14.92 8.20 -12.90
N ARG A 186 -14.21 8.90 -13.78
CA ARG A 186 -14.71 10.08 -14.49
C ARG A 186 -15.85 9.78 -15.46
N LYS A 187 -15.93 8.56 -16.02
CA LYS A 187 -17.06 8.15 -16.86
C LYS A 187 -18.38 8.13 -16.07
N PHE A 188 -18.33 7.77 -14.79
CA PHE A 188 -19.49 7.67 -13.91
C PHE A 188 -19.74 8.94 -13.06
N ALA A 189 -18.71 9.76 -12.86
CA ALA A 189 -18.79 11.05 -12.16
C ALA A 189 -18.02 12.15 -12.92
N PRO A 190 -18.55 12.62 -14.06
CA PRO A 190 -17.85 13.58 -14.94
C PRO A 190 -17.61 14.94 -14.29
N GLU A 191 -18.50 15.38 -13.39
CA GLU A 191 -18.46 16.67 -12.71
C GLU A 191 -17.60 16.66 -11.42
N ASP A 192 -17.01 15.51 -11.06
CA ASP A 192 -16.20 15.43 -9.85
C ASP A 192 -14.85 16.12 -10.04
N LYS A 193 -14.74 17.30 -9.42
CA LYS A 193 -13.53 18.14 -9.46
C LYS A 193 -12.31 17.44 -8.86
N ALA A 194 -12.48 16.52 -7.91
CA ALA A 194 -11.38 15.78 -7.32
C ALA A 194 -10.75 14.83 -8.36
N ILE A 195 -11.57 14.08 -9.11
CA ILE A 195 -11.09 13.21 -10.19
C ILE A 195 -10.38 14.02 -11.28
N ALA A 196 -10.98 15.15 -11.68
CA ALA A 196 -10.37 16.03 -12.67
C ALA A 196 -9.01 16.59 -12.21
N LYS A 197 -8.88 16.94 -10.92
CA LYS A 197 -7.63 17.39 -10.32
C LYS A 197 -6.56 16.31 -10.35
N GLU A 198 -6.86 15.08 -9.93
CA GLU A 198 -5.88 13.98 -9.91
C GLU A 198 -5.38 13.63 -11.33
N LEU A 199 -6.27 13.61 -12.32
CA LEU A 199 -5.86 13.38 -13.72
C LEU A 199 -4.97 14.49 -14.27
N ARG A 200 -5.19 15.73 -13.84
CA ARG A 200 -4.32 16.86 -14.20
C ARG A 200 -2.94 16.71 -13.54
N LEU A 201 -2.88 16.35 -12.26
CA LEU A 201 -1.63 16.12 -11.54
C LEU A 201 -0.81 15.01 -12.19
N LEU A 202 -1.44 13.90 -12.58
CA LEU A 202 -0.77 12.83 -13.32
C LEU A 202 -0.21 13.32 -14.67
N ALA A 203 -0.97 14.12 -15.43
CA ALA A 203 -0.51 14.66 -16.70
C ALA A 203 0.68 15.64 -16.55
N GLU A 204 0.67 16.46 -15.50
CA GLU A 204 1.77 17.37 -15.17
C GLU A 204 3.03 16.59 -14.76
N HIS A 205 2.87 15.53 -13.96
CA HIS A 205 3.95 14.63 -13.57
C HIS A 205 4.58 13.93 -14.79
N ASP A 206 3.77 13.33 -15.66
CA ASP A 206 4.26 12.64 -16.86
C ASP A 206 5.01 13.59 -17.80
N LYS A 207 4.50 14.83 -17.96
CA LYS A 207 5.17 15.86 -18.75
C LYS A 207 6.54 16.20 -18.17
N ALA A 208 6.66 16.31 -16.85
CA ALA A 208 7.93 16.55 -16.17
C ALA A 208 8.91 15.38 -16.32
N VAL A 209 8.42 14.14 -16.19
CA VAL A 209 9.23 12.92 -16.43
C VAL A 209 9.75 12.89 -17.87
N TYR A 210 8.87 13.11 -18.84
CA TYR A 210 9.24 13.16 -20.26
C TYR A 210 10.28 14.25 -20.56
N GLN A 211 10.13 15.45 -20.00
CA GLN A 211 11.10 16.54 -20.16
C GLN A 211 12.48 16.16 -19.60
N LYS A 212 12.53 15.56 -18.40
CA LYS A 212 13.79 15.08 -17.80
C LYS A 212 14.45 14.01 -18.66
N GLN A 213 13.67 13.05 -19.15
CA GLN A 213 14.16 12.01 -20.05
C GLN A 213 14.74 12.63 -21.34
N LYS A 214 14.01 13.56 -21.97
CA LYS A 214 14.46 14.25 -23.18
C LYS A 214 15.80 14.97 -22.99
N GLU A 215 15.97 15.70 -21.91
CA GLU A 215 17.24 16.39 -21.61
C GLU A 215 18.39 15.40 -21.34
N LEU A 216 18.11 14.28 -20.65
CA LEU A 216 19.10 13.23 -20.41
C LEU A 216 19.58 12.59 -21.72
N TYR A 217 18.65 12.23 -22.61
CA TYR A 217 18.99 11.59 -23.89
C TYR A 217 19.69 12.54 -24.88
N LYS A 218 19.41 13.84 -24.80
CA LYS A 218 20.12 14.86 -25.59
C LYS A 218 21.63 14.89 -25.29
N GLY A 219 22.03 14.63 -24.05
CA GLY A 219 23.43 14.53 -23.66
C GLY A 219 24.10 13.21 -24.08
N LEU A 220 23.33 12.12 -24.16
CA LEU A 220 23.85 10.78 -24.46
C LEU A 220 23.97 10.50 -25.98
N PHE A 221 23.13 11.12 -26.80
CA PHE A 221 23.09 10.91 -28.26
C PHE A 221 23.18 12.20 -29.08
N GLY A 222 23.56 13.32 -28.44
CA GLY A 222 23.86 14.56 -29.15
C GLY A 222 25.07 14.42 -30.09
N PRO A 223 25.25 15.34 -31.07
CA PRO A 223 26.45 15.36 -31.89
C PRO A 223 27.69 15.41 -31.00
N ARG A 224 28.74 14.64 -31.36
CA ARG A 224 30.00 14.59 -30.57
C ARG A 224 30.45 16.03 -30.28
N PRO A 225 30.73 16.39 -29.01
CA PRO A 225 31.19 17.73 -28.69
C PRO A 225 32.42 18.02 -29.53
N GLU A 226 32.39 19.13 -30.29
CA GLU A 226 33.54 19.55 -31.07
C GLU A 226 34.74 19.72 -30.12
N PRO A 227 35.94 19.24 -30.50
CA PRO A 227 37.12 19.39 -29.66
C PRO A 227 37.28 20.89 -29.36
N LYS A 228 37.22 21.25 -28.07
CA LYS A 228 37.44 22.63 -27.64
C LYS A 228 38.74 23.11 -28.26
N GLN A 229 38.69 24.12 -29.13
CA GLN A 229 39.88 24.75 -29.65
C GLN A 229 40.69 25.27 -28.46
N THR A 230 41.79 24.59 -28.15
CA THR A 230 42.76 25.06 -27.16
C THR A 230 43.31 26.37 -27.71
N LYS A 231 42.85 27.50 -27.16
CA LYS A 231 43.47 28.79 -27.42
C LYS A 231 44.92 28.65 -27.00
N THR A 232 45.83 28.60 -27.97
CA THR A 232 47.26 28.60 -27.73
C THR A 232 47.57 29.87 -26.97
N ASN A 233 47.91 29.72 -25.69
CA ASN A 233 48.22 30.85 -24.84
C ASN A 233 49.55 31.42 -25.32
N ILE A 234 49.51 32.60 -25.95
CA ILE A 234 50.67 33.26 -26.56
C ILE A 234 51.81 33.40 -25.53
N LEU A 235 51.49 33.55 -24.25
CA LEU A 235 52.48 33.57 -23.17
C LEU A 235 53.25 32.24 -23.06
N VAL A 236 52.61 31.10 -23.29
CA VAL A 236 53.27 29.78 -23.29
C VAL A 236 54.22 29.66 -24.49
N LEU A 237 53.82 30.16 -25.66
CA LEU A 237 54.69 30.18 -26.84
C LEU A 237 55.90 31.11 -26.64
N ILE A 238 55.69 32.28 -26.03
CA ILE A 238 56.76 33.21 -25.68
C ILE A 238 57.70 32.58 -24.64
N TRP A 239 57.17 31.89 -23.63
CA TRP A 239 57.97 31.24 -22.60
C TRP A 239 58.79 30.08 -23.18
N GLN A 240 58.20 29.25 -24.05
CA GLN A 240 58.93 28.19 -24.77
C GLN A 240 60.03 28.76 -25.67
N TRP A 241 59.75 29.88 -26.35
CA TRP A 241 60.76 30.57 -27.15
C TRP A 241 61.91 31.11 -26.27
N LEU A 242 61.61 31.76 -25.15
CA LEU A 242 62.60 32.27 -24.20
C LEU A 242 63.45 31.15 -23.59
N VAL A 243 62.84 30.03 -23.18
CA VAL A 243 63.57 28.86 -22.68
C VAL A 243 64.49 28.30 -23.76
N SER A 244 64.02 28.22 -25.01
CA SER A 244 64.85 27.74 -26.13
C SER A 244 66.01 28.68 -26.46
N LEU A 245 65.82 30.00 -26.30
CA LEU A 245 66.87 31.01 -26.47
C LEU A 245 67.91 30.90 -25.36
N PHE A 246 67.45 30.73 -24.11
CA PHE A 246 68.31 30.56 -22.93
C PHE A 246 69.17 29.30 -23.07
N HIS A 247 68.59 28.19 -23.52
CA HIS A 247 69.32 26.95 -23.79
C HIS A 247 70.37 27.10 -24.90
N ARG A 248 70.08 27.88 -25.96
CA ARG A 248 71.06 28.15 -27.04
C ARG A 248 72.20 29.05 -26.60
N LEU A 249 71.95 30.02 -25.72
CA LEU A 249 72.97 30.92 -25.18
C LEU A 249 73.91 30.18 -24.22
N PHE A 250 73.36 29.37 -23.29
CA PHE A 250 74.17 28.58 -22.35
C PHE A 250 74.94 27.43 -23.03
N ARG A 251 74.45 26.86 -24.13
CA ARG A 251 75.25 25.90 -24.93
C ARG A 251 76.46 26.53 -25.62
N ARG A 252 76.48 27.85 -25.81
CA ARG A 252 77.54 28.56 -26.53
C ARG A 252 78.72 28.95 -25.65
N GLU A 253 78.51 29.08 -24.34
CA GLU A 253 79.58 29.37 -23.37
C GLU A 253 80.38 28.11 -22.99
N SER A 254 79.78 26.92 -23.06
CA SER A 254 80.47 25.63 -22.84
C SER A 254 81.49 25.25 -23.94
N LEU A 255 81.56 26.00 -25.05
CA LEU A 255 82.48 25.75 -26.18
C LEU A 255 83.64 26.77 -26.26
N LYS A 256 83.83 27.61 -25.22
CA LYS A 256 84.89 28.64 -25.18
C LYS A 256 85.81 28.58 -23.95
N SER A 257 85.86 27.47 -23.23
CA SER A 257 86.87 27.20 -22.20
C SER A 257 87.72 25.98 -22.61
N ASP A 258 88.66 26.23 -23.53
CA ASP A 258 89.97 25.58 -23.59
C ASP A 258 91.01 26.62 -23.13
#